data_AF-A0A834A6T7-F1
#
_entry.id   AF-A0A834A6T7-F1
#
_cell.length_a   1.000
_cell.length_b   1.000
_cell.length_c   1.000
_cell.angle_alpha   90.00
_cell.angle_beta   90.00
_cell.angle_gamma   90.00
#
_symmetry.space_group_name_H-M   'P 1'
#
loop_
_entity.id
_entity.type
_entity.pdbx_description
1 polymer ?
#
loop_
_entity_poly.entity_id
_entity_poly.type
_entity_poly.pdbx_seq_one_letter_code
_entity_poly.pdbx_strand_id
1 'polypeptide(L)'
;MMDLQHGSLFFHTPKIVSGKDYSVSANSKIIIITAGVRQKVGETRLALVQRNVDIMKSVIPALARHSPDCKMLIVSNPVDILTYVVWKLSGLPVTSVIGSGCNLDSARFRYLIGDKLGVHPTSCHGWIIGEHGDSSVSSQICA
;
A
#
# COMPACT_ATOMS: atom_id res chain seq x y z
N MET A 1 -10.11 -1.93 19.23
CA MET A 1 -11.31 -1.93 18.37
C MET A 1 -12.39 -1.01 18.92
N MET A 2 -12.67 -1.07 20.22
CA MET A 2 -13.65 -0.19 20.88
C MET A 2 -13.37 1.30 20.62
N ASP A 3 -12.10 1.73 20.51
CA ASP A 3 -11.75 3.13 20.27
C ASP A 3 -12.36 3.71 18.98
N LEU A 4 -12.26 2.99 17.86
CA LEU A 4 -12.84 3.45 16.58
C LEU A 4 -14.38 3.42 16.61
N GLN A 5 -14.95 2.45 17.31
CA GLN A 5 -16.40 2.32 17.44
C GLN A 5 -16.99 3.41 18.36
N HIS A 6 -16.30 3.78 19.43
CA HIS A 6 -16.68 4.89 20.31
C HIS A 6 -16.61 6.24 19.58
N GLY A 7 -15.68 6.38 18.63
CA GLY A 7 -15.61 7.54 17.75
C GLY A 7 -16.70 7.61 16.68
N SER A 8 -17.59 6.62 16.56
CA SER A 8 -18.61 6.56 15.50
C SER A 8 -19.51 7.79 15.42
N LEU A 9 -19.71 8.51 16.53
CA LEU A 9 -20.43 9.78 16.54
C LEU A 9 -19.81 10.84 15.61
N PHE A 10 -18.51 10.78 15.37
CA PHE A 10 -17.76 11.73 14.56
C PHE A 10 -17.51 11.24 13.13
N PHE A 11 -18.02 10.07 12.75
CA PHE A 11 -17.83 9.46 11.44
C PHE A 11 -19.16 9.16 10.76
N HIS A 12 -19.16 9.15 9.42
CA HIS A 12 -20.32 8.75 8.62
C HIS A 12 -20.27 7.25 8.24
N THR A 13 -19.36 6.48 8.84
CA THR A 13 -19.20 5.05 8.58
C THR A 13 -20.02 4.25 9.59
N PRO A 14 -21.15 3.64 9.19
CA PRO A 14 -22.10 3.03 10.14
C PRO A 14 -21.60 1.72 10.76
N LYS A 15 -20.63 1.04 10.13
CA LYS A 15 -20.16 -0.28 10.56
C LYS A 15 -18.65 -0.37 10.49
N ILE A 16 -18.04 -0.63 11.65
CA ILE A 16 -16.60 -0.90 11.79
C ILE A 16 -16.47 -2.26 12.50
N VAL A 17 -15.84 -3.23 11.82
CA VAL A 17 -15.63 -4.59 12.32
C VAL A 17 -14.15 -4.97 12.26
N SER A 18 -13.73 -5.88 13.13
CA SER A 18 -12.38 -6.43 13.16
C SER A 18 -12.44 -7.89 13.55
N GLY A 19 -11.56 -8.71 12.97
CA GLY A 19 -11.43 -10.11 13.32
C GLY A 19 -10.10 -10.67 12.89
N LYS A 20 -9.72 -11.81 13.49
CA LYS A 20 -8.57 -12.61 13.07
C LYS A 20 -8.93 -13.52 11.89
N ASP A 21 -10.18 -13.92 11.79
CA ASP A 21 -10.70 -14.69 10.66
C ASP A 21 -10.94 -13.75 9.46
N TYR A 22 -10.44 -14.15 8.30
CA TYR A 22 -10.57 -13.41 7.05
C TYR A 22 -12.00 -13.39 6.52
N SER A 23 -12.91 -14.23 7.03
CA SER A 23 -14.33 -14.18 6.68
C SER A 23 -14.97 -12.81 6.96
N VAL A 24 -14.45 -12.05 7.93
CA VAL A 24 -14.93 -10.69 8.23
C VAL A 24 -14.66 -9.69 7.11
N SER A 25 -13.73 -10.02 6.20
CA SER A 25 -13.35 -9.20 5.04
C SER A 25 -14.18 -9.51 3.79
N ALA A 26 -15.16 -10.42 3.88
CA ALA A 26 -15.91 -10.89 2.71
C ALA A 26 -16.58 -9.76 1.92
N ASN A 27 -16.58 -9.90 0.59
CA ASN A 27 -17.16 -8.94 -0.36
C ASN A 27 -16.58 -7.52 -0.29
N SER A 28 -15.32 -7.37 0.13
CA SER A 28 -14.62 -6.08 0.13
C SER A 28 -14.42 -5.55 -1.29
N LYS A 29 -14.65 -4.25 -1.49
CA LYS A 29 -14.33 -3.58 -2.77
C LYS A 29 -12.85 -3.24 -2.89
N ILE A 30 -12.24 -2.84 -1.79
CA ILE A 30 -10.81 -2.53 -1.69
C ILE A 30 -10.25 -3.22 -0.45
N ILE A 31 -9.10 -3.86 -0.60
CA ILE A 31 -8.32 -4.47 0.48
C ILE A 31 -6.97 -3.76 0.54
N ILE A 32 -6.67 -3.10 1.65
CA ILE A 32 -5.39 -2.41 1.87
C ILE A 32 -4.49 -3.29 2.73
N ILE A 33 -3.32 -3.65 2.20
CA ILE A 33 -2.37 -4.53 2.86
C ILE A 33 -1.23 -3.67 3.43
N THR A 34 -1.27 -3.51 4.74
CA THR A 34 -0.23 -2.82 5.53
C THR A 34 0.59 -3.79 6.40
N ALA A 35 0.20 -5.07 6.43
CA ALA A 35 0.87 -6.09 7.21
C ALA A 35 2.25 -6.40 6.63
N GLY A 36 3.28 -6.29 7.47
CA GLY A 36 4.65 -6.59 7.09
C GLY A 36 5.55 -6.61 8.31
N VAL A 37 6.73 -7.19 8.14
CA VAL A 37 7.76 -7.20 9.17
C VAL A 37 8.74 -6.05 8.98
N ARG A 38 9.18 -5.47 10.08
CA ARG A 38 10.30 -4.52 10.07
C ARG A 38 11.61 -5.27 9.88
N GLN A 39 12.55 -4.61 9.21
CA GLN A 39 13.92 -5.08 9.10
C GLN A 39 14.55 -5.20 10.49
N LYS A 40 15.22 -6.32 10.75
CA LYS A 40 16.03 -6.49 11.96
C LYS A 40 17.44 -5.93 11.72
N VAL A 41 18.10 -5.47 12.77
CA VAL A 41 19.50 -5.02 12.69
C VAL A 41 20.38 -6.15 12.17
N GLY A 42 21.17 -5.89 11.12
CA GLY A 42 22.02 -6.89 10.46
C GLY A 42 21.30 -7.83 9.48
N GLU A 43 19.99 -7.67 9.28
CA GLU A 43 19.24 -8.49 8.32
C GLU A 43 19.45 -8.04 6.87
N THR A 44 19.69 -9.00 5.98
CA THR A 44 19.82 -8.72 4.55
C THR A 44 18.47 -8.33 3.94
N ARG A 45 18.49 -7.50 2.90
CA ARG A 45 17.29 -7.12 2.14
C ARG A 45 16.52 -8.35 1.63
N LEU A 46 17.23 -9.39 1.20
CA LEU A 46 16.64 -10.64 0.72
C LEU A 46 15.91 -11.41 1.83
N ALA A 47 16.51 -11.51 3.02
CA ALA A 47 15.87 -12.16 4.16
C ALA A 47 14.59 -11.42 4.59
N LEU A 48 14.62 -10.08 4.59
CA LEU A 48 13.45 -9.25 4.86
C LEU A 48 12.33 -9.49 3.85
N VAL A 49 12.66 -9.54 2.55
CA VAL A 49 11.69 -9.86 1.48
C VAL A 49 11.08 -11.23 1.71
N GLN A 50 11.90 -12.25 1.99
CA GLN A 50 11.42 -13.62 2.17
C GLN A 50 10.41 -13.72 3.31
N ARG A 51 10.68 -13.10 4.46
CA ARG A 51 9.73 -13.10 5.59
C ARG A 51 8.40 -12.43 5.25
N ASN A 52 8.44 -11.33 4.49
CA ASN A 52 7.22 -10.69 4.03
C ASN A 52 6.47 -11.55 3.01
N VAL A 53 7.18 -12.23 2.11
CA VAL A 53 6.57 -13.19 1.16
C VAL A 53 5.85 -14.31 1.90
N ASP A 54 6.44 -14.85 2.97
CA ASP A 54 5.83 -15.92 3.74
C ASP A 54 4.55 -15.47 4.46
N ILE A 55 4.53 -14.22 4.96
CA ILE A 55 3.31 -13.60 5.47
C ILE A 55 2.27 -13.47 4.36
N MET A 56 2.63 -12.96 3.19
CA MET A 56 1.69 -12.80 2.07
C MET A 56 1.13 -14.14 1.61
N LYS A 57 1.94 -15.21 1.56
CA LYS A 57 1.46 -16.57 1.24
C LYS A 57 0.37 -17.06 2.20
N SER A 58 0.46 -16.67 3.47
CA SER A 58 -0.53 -17.07 4.48
C SER A 58 -1.83 -16.24 4.42
N VAL A 59 -1.76 -15.01 3.92
CA VAL A 59 -2.85 -14.02 4.00
C VAL A 59 -3.62 -13.90 2.68
N ILE A 60 -2.91 -13.75 1.55
CA ILE A 60 -3.49 -13.34 0.27
C ILE A 60 -4.50 -14.35 -0.29
N PRO A 61 -4.25 -15.67 -0.29
CA PRO A 61 -5.22 -16.63 -0.83
C PRO A 61 -6.57 -16.61 -0.09
N ALA A 62 -6.55 -16.38 1.22
CA ALA A 62 -7.78 -16.29 2.02
C ALA A 62 -8.57 -15.01 1.69
N LEU A 63 -7.89 -13.86 1.59
CA LEU A 63 -8.50 -12.59 1.20
C LEU A 63 -9.12 -12.64 -0.19
N ALA A 64 -8.39 -13.18 -1.18
CA ALA A 64 -8.87 -13.33 -2.55
C ALA A 64 -10.09 -14.28 -2.63
N ARG A 65 -10.11 -15.35 -1.82
CA ARG A 65 -11.26 -16.26 -1.74
C ARG A 65 -12.51 -15.57 -1.18
N HIS A 66 -12.37 -14.75 -0.15
CA HIS A 66 -13.50 -14.05 0.47
C HIS A 66 -13.96 -12.82 -0.32
N SER A 67 -13.10 -12.26 -1.17
CA SER A 67 -13.39 -11.07 -1.98
C SER A 67 -12.81 -11.18 -3.40
N PRO A 68 -13.39 -12.01 -4.28
CA PRO A 68 -12.84 -12.27 -5.61
C PRO A 68 -12.86 -11.04 -6.54
N ASP A 69 -13.78 -10.10 -6.32
CA ASP A 69 -13.93 -8.89 -7.14
C ASP A 69 -13.21 -7.66 -6.55
N CYS A 70 -12.35 -7.85 -5.55
CA CYS A 70 -11.69 -6.73 -4.87
C CYS A 70 -10.54 -6.12 -5.69
N LYS A 71 -10.19 -4.88 -5.34
CA LYS A 71 -8.90 -4.26 -5.66
C LYS A 71 -7.98 -4.36 -4.45
N MET A 72 -6.75 -4.79 -4.64
CA MET A 72 -5.74 -4.86 -3.59
C MET A 72 -4.75 -3.69 -3.70
N LEU A 73 -4.59 -2.95 -2.61
CA LEU A 73 -3.62 -1.85 -2.49
C LEU A 73 -2.53 -2.25 -1.49
N ILE A 74 -1.29 -2.38 -1.97
CA ILE A 74 -0.15 -2.81 -1.16
C ILE A 74 0.60 -1.58 -0.65
N VAL A 75 0.75 -1.50 0.68
CA VAL A 75 1.52 -0.46 1.37
C VAL A 75 2.75 -1.05 2.04
N SER A 76 2.75 -2.34 2.33
CA SER A 76 3.89 -3.05 2.94
C SER A 76 5.15 -2.95 2.09
N ASN A 77 6.30 -2.78 2.74
CA ASN A 77 7.59 -2.65 2.08
C ASN A 77 8.40 -3.96 2.05
N PRO A 78 9.20 -4.20 1.00
CA PRO A 78 9.39 -3.34 -0.18
C PRO A 78 8.21 -3.44 -1.16
N VAL A 79 7.55 -2.30 -1.42
CA VAL A 79 6.22 -2.27 -2.04
C VAL A 79 6.20 -2.86 -3.45
N ASP A 80 7.22 -2.60 -4.27
CA ASP A 80 7.25 -3.05 -5.66
C ASP A 80 7.31 -4.58 -5.77
N ILE A 81 8.20 -5.21 -4.98
CA ILE A 81 8.35 -6.66 -4.93
C ILE A 81 7.10 -7.30 -4.31
N LEU A 82 6.58 -6.74 -3.21
CA LEU A 82 5.41 -7.31 -2.55
C LEU A 82 4.14 -7.16 -3.38
N THR A 83 4.02 -6.11 -4.18
CA THR A 83 2.92 -5.95 -5.16
C THR A 83 2.96 -7.09 -6.19
N TYR A 84 4.14 -7.41 -6.73
CA TYR A 84 4.30 -8.54 -7.64
C TYR A 84 3.92 -9.87 -6.97
N VAL A 85 4.38 -10.10 -5.74
CA VAL A 85 4.09 -11.31 -4.97
C VAL A 85 2.59 -11.45 -4.72
N VAL A 86 1.91 -10.39 -4.28
CA VAL A 86 0.47 -10.37 -4.06
C VAL A 86 -0.29 -10.63 -5.36
N TRP A 87 0.14 -10.06 -6.48
CA TRP A 87 -0.44 -10.35 -7.79
C TRP A 87 -0.37 -11.84 -8.12
N LYS A 88 0.81 -12.46 -7.96
CA LYS A 88 0.97 -13.90 -8.21
C LYS A 88 0.16 -14.77 -7.26
N LEU A 89 0.05 -14.41 -5.99
CA LEU A 89 -0.65 -15.20 -4.98
C LEU A 89 -2.17 -15.04 -5.02
N SER A 90 -2.67 -13.87 -5.43
CA SER A 90 -4.11 -13.58 -5.45
C SER A 90 -4.82 -14.19 -6.66
N GLY A 91 -4.12 -14.38 -7.78
CA GLY A 91 -4.73 -14.80 -9.04
C GLY A 91 -5.62 -13.74 -9.69
N LEU A 92 -5.61 -12.51 -9.17
CA LEU A 92 -6.40 -11.40 -9.70
C LEU A 92 -5.79 -10.86 -11.00
N PRO A 93 -6.59 -10.18 -11.85
CA PRO A 93 -6.07 -9.41 -12.97
C PRO A 93 -5.03 -8.39 -12.52
N VAL A 94 -4.02 -8.11 -13.35
CA VAL A 94 -2.97 -7.13 -13.02
C VAL A 94 -3.54 -5.74 -12.71
N THR A 95 -4.65 -5.37 -13.33
CA THR A 95 -5.38 -4.11 -13.09
C THR A 95 -6.11 -4.07 -11.75
N SER A 96 -6.07 -5.15 -10.97
CA SER A 96 -6.68 -5.26 -9.65
C SER A 96 -5.67 -5.23 -8.51
N VAL A 97 -4.37 -5.20 -8.79
CA VAL A 97 -3.32 -5.23 -7.77
C VAL A 97 -2.40 -4.02 -7.96
N ILE A 98 -2.43 -3.11 -6.99
CA ILE A 98 -1.77 -1.80 -7.07
C ILE A 98 -0.83 -1.66 -5.88
N GLY A 99 0.42 -1.29 -6.14
CA GLY A 99 1.34 -0.86 -5.09
C GLY A 99 1.17 0.63 -4.81
N SER A 100 1.32 1.05 -3.56
CA SER A 100 1.37 2.48 -3.22
C SER A 100 2.53 3.21 -3.90
N GLY A 101 3.63 2.51 -4.18
CA GLY A 101 4.76 2.96 -4.99
C GLY A 101 5.28 4.35 -4.57
N CYS A 102 5.61 5.16 -5.57
CA CYS A 102 6.16 6.50 -5.37
C CYS A 102 5.09 7.61 -5.23
N ASN A 103 3.84 7.28 -4.88
CA ASN A 103 2.79 8.29 -4.74
C ASN A 103 3.10 9.30 -3.61
N LEU A 104 3.54 8.80 -2.46
CA LEU A 104 3.95 9.66 -1.34
C LEU A 104 5.23 10.44 -1.66
N ASP A 105 6.17 9.85 -2.39
CA ASP A 105 7.41 10.52 -2.79
C ASP A 105 7.16 11.65 -3.77
N SER A 106 6.23 11.46 -4.72
CA SER A 106 5.75 12.51 -5.60
C SER A 106 5.06 13.65 -4.83
N ALA A 107 4.24 13.32 -3.82
CA ALA A 107 3.61 14.33 -2.97
C ALA A 107 4.65 15.14 -2.18
N ARG A 108 5.67 14.48 -1.62
CA ARG A 108 6.80 15.13 -0.92
C ARG A 108 7.62 16.01 -1.87
N PHE A 109 7.91 15.52 -3.08
CA PHE A 109 8.64 16.27 -4.10
C PHE A 109 7.90 17.55 -4.48
N ARG A 110 6.60 17.45 -4.77
CA ARG A 110 5.75 18.61 -5.07
C ARG A 110 5.64 19.59 -3.90
N TYR A 111 5.58 19.09 -2.67
CA TYR A 111 5.61 19.92 -1.46
C TYR A 111 6.89 20.77 -1.38
N LEU A 112 8.06 20.15 -1.57
CA LEU A 112 9.35 20.84 -1.50
C LEU A 112 9.53 21.87 -2.62
N ILE A 113 9.02 21.58 -3.83
CA ILE A 113 9.00 22.55 -4.92
C ILE A 113 8.10 23.75 -4.56
N GLY A 114 6.89 23.49 -4.06
CA GLY A 114 5.93 24.55 -3.69
C GLY A 114 6.48 25.47 -2.60
N ASP A 115 7.09 24.88 -1.57
CA ASP A 115 7.77 25.63 -0.50
C ASP A 115 8.88 26.53 -1.04
N LYS A 116 9.67 26.02 -2.00
CA LYS A 116 10.76 26.78 -2.62
C LYS A 116 10.27 27.92 -3.52
N LEU A 117 9.13 27.73 -4.20
CA LEU A 117 8.56 28.69 -5.15
C LEU A 117 7.51 29.63 -4.53
N GLY A 118 7.11 29.40 -3.27
CA GLY A 118 6.05 30.18 -2.60
C GLY A 118 4.66 29.93 -3.17
N VAL A 119 4.40 28.74 -3.74
CA VAL A 119 3.10 28.36 -4.30
C VAL A 119 2.58 27.07 -3.67
N HIS A 120 1.27 26.86 -3.73
CA HIS A 120 0.67 25.66 -3.15
C HIS A 120 1.12 24.39 -3.92
N PRO A 121 1.42 23.26 -3.24
CA PRO A 121 1.92 22.03 -3.89
C PRO A 121 0.99 21.45 -4.98
N THR A 122 -0.30 21.78 -4.94
CA THR A 122 -1.24 21.38 -6.00
C THR A 122 -0.95 22.05 -7.33
N SER A 123 -0.33 23.23 -7.32
CA SER A 123 0.11 24.00 -8.50
C SER A 123 1.51 23.60 -8.97
N CYS A 124 2.21 22.75 -8.21
CA CYS A 124 3.48 22.17 -8.64
C CYS A 124 3.23 20.81 -9.28
N HIS A 125 3.75 20.60 -10.48
CA HIS A 125 3.62 19.34 -11.21
C HIS A 125 5.02 18.69 -11.32
N GLY A 126 5.13 17.46 -10.86
CA GLY A 126 6.37 16.71 -10.81
C GLY A 126 6.11 15.31 -10.30
N TRP A 127 6.85 14.33 -10.82
CA TRP A 127 6.60 12.92 -10.59
C TRP A 127 7.88 12.21 -10.18
N ILE A 128 7.80 11.45 -9.09
CA ILE A 128 8.79 10.44 -8.73
C ILE A 128 8.24 9.10 -9.21
N ILE A 129 9.01 8.39 -10.03
CA ILE A 129 8.66 7.10 -10.64
C ILE A 129 9.80 6.08 -10.40
N GLY A 130 9.62 4.85 -10.85
CA GLY A 130 10.61 3.78 -10.67
C GLY A 130 10.42 3.01 -9.36
N GLU A 131 11.49 2.41 -8.87
CA GLU A 131 11.50 1.66 -7.60
C GLU A 131 11.29 2.63 -6.42
N HIS A 132 10.38 2.29 -5.51
CA HIS A 132 10.18 3.08 -4.29
C HIS A 132 11.42 2.97 -3.38
N GLY A 133 11.96 4.13 -3.00
CA GLY A 133 13.13 4.25 -2.12
C GLY A 133 14.31 4.94 -2.81
N ASP A 134 15.52 4.53 -2.43
CA ASP A 134 16.77 5.20 -2.84
C ASP A 134 17.04 5.16 -4.35
N SER A 135 16.46 4.18 -5.05
CA SER A 135 16.56 4.04 -6.51
C SER A 135 15.46 4.75 -7.30
N SER A 136 14.64 5.57 -6.63
CA SER A 136 13.55 6.29 -7.30
C SER A 136 14.08 7.36 -8.27
N VAL A 137 13.31 7.63 -9.32
CA VAL A 137 13.70 8.53 -10.41
C VAL A 137 12.76 9.72 -10.45
N SER A 138 13.30 10.93 -10.33
CA SER A 138 12.56 12.16 -10.55
C SER A 138 12.41 12.42 -12.04
N SER A 139 11.18 12.43 -12.56
CA SER A 139 10.93 12.88 -13.93
C SER A 139 11.07 14.40 -14.00
N GLN A 140 12.16 14.86 -14.63
CA GLN A 140 12.41 16.28 -14.89
C GLN A 140 11.72 16.78 -16.17
N ILE A 141 11.19 15.86 -16.98
CA ILE A 141 10.43 16.19 -18.19
C ILE A 141 8.97 16.37 -17.76
N CYS A 142 8.60 17.59 -17.39
CA CYS A 142 7.21 18.01 -17.33
C CYS A 142 6.91 18.75 -18.63
N ALA A 143 6.09 18.16 -19.49
CA ALA A 143 5.45 18.86 -20.61
C ALA A 143 4.18 19.57 -20.14
#